data_AF-A0A1R4IG57-F1
#
_entry.id   AF-A0A1R4IG57-F1
#
_cell.length_a   1.000
_cell.length_b   1.000
_cell.length_c   1.000
_cell.angle_alpha   90.00
_cell.angle_beta   90.00
_cell.angle_gamma   90.00
#
_symmetry.space_group_name_H-M   'P 1'
#
loop_
_entity.id
_entity.type
_entity.pdbx_description
1 polymer ?
#
loop_
_entity_poly.entity_id
_entity_poly.type
_entity_poly.pdbx_seq_one_letter_code
_entity_poly.pdbx_strand_id
1 'polypeptide(L)'
;MTGPVGPRGDASAARPSGQGGRRVWQPLAVAGLLLVLSGIPGSPAVADTAPPSEGTPATVGAQSLPTTQIDGVAWTQAVVGDIVFVGGEFSSARPAGAEQGTNESPRSNLLAYRLSTGELIDGFAPQVNGAVRTLEVSPEGDRLYVGGNFTSIDGANRYRFAVYNTATMKPVTSVQPTINSRVDDIAVTADRVYLVGRFTSMNRQARSGVAVMDRSSGELLPWAPVPVNGIASSVAVSPDGATVALAGNFYSINRRANTAGFAGVSSADSTELRSWPINRVVTNRGRNALVSNLSSDGGSLYGTASSYGVRSALEGTFRLDWASGRTEWIADCHGDAYGIAALDGAVYVAGHSYYCGNIGGMPKSSPINYRRGIALSEQATGVATADPYGYLNVAGQPSPTQLVWYPDFAPGSVTSLKQGPWSVATGSGYVVYAGEFPTVSGVPQQGLARFTSAGTEGSTTAPAVSKGRFVPTARAEGFGRVRLDWTANYDLDSERLRYDVIRDGNRNAPVFTTEMSSTFWDRPGMKVTDTGVSAGEHRYRLRVTDPDGNVVWGDTVTVMVW
;
A
#
# COMPACT_ATOMS: atom_id res chain seq x y z
N MET A 1 -7.11 -38.39 62.71
CA MET A 1 -7.88 -39.65 62.85
C MET A 1 -7.69 -40.44 61.57
N THR A 2 -7.03 -41.59 61.70
CA THR A 2 -7.21 -42.84 60.93
C THR A 2 -7.73 -42.75 59.48
N GLY A 3 -6.91 -43.20 58.53
CA GLY A 3 -7.26 -43.43 57.10
C GLY A 3 -8.29 -44.56 56.88
N PRO A 4 -8.19 -45.44 55.84
CA PRO A 4 -7.07 -45.61 54.91
C PRO A 4 -7.44 -46.19 53.49
N VAL A 5 -6.41 -46.58 52.71
CA VAL A 5 -6.33 -47.83 51.88
C VAL A 5 -7.12 -47.91 50.55
N GLY A 6 -6.39 -47.79 49.42
CA GLY A 6 -6.59 -48.66 48.22
C GLY A 6 -5.88 -50.01 48.42
N PRO A 7 -5.52 -50.84 47.41
CA PRO A 7 -5.71 -50.76 45.96
C PRO A 7 -6.00 -52.15 45.31
N ARG A 8 -5.73 -52.28 43.99
CA ARG A 8 -5.53 -53.51 43.16
C ARG A 8 -6.83 -54.19 42.66
N GLY A 9 -6.93 -54.72 41.44
CA GLY A 9 -5.97 -54.93 40.36
C GLY A 9 -6.62 -55.79 39.26
N ASP A 10 -6.04 -55.72 38.06
CA ASP A 10 -5.94 -56.72 36.98
C ASP A 10 -7.18 -57.22 36.18
N ALA A 11 -7.21 -56.74 34.94
CA ALA A 11 -7.04 -57.46 33.67
C ALA A 11 -7.86 -58.74 33.32
N SER A 12 -8.41 -58.65 32.10
CA SER A 12 -8.44 -59.66 31.01
C SER A 12 -9.79 -60.31 30.63
N ALA A 13 -10.17 -60.00 29.38
CA ALA A 13 -10.79 -60.81 28.31
C ALA A 13 -11.81 -61.92 28.64
N ALA A 14 -13.01 -61.79 28.05
CA ALA A 14 -13.57 -62.67 27.02
C ALA A 14 -15.13 -62.68 27.03
N ARG A 15 -15.73 -62.56 25.84
CA ARG A 15 -17.14 -62.88 25.49
C ARG A 15 -17.41 -64.40 25.68
N PRO A 16 -18.63 -65.01 25.52
CA PRO A 16 -19.84 -64.55 24.80
C PRO A 16 -21.24 -65.02 25.32
N SER A 17 -22.32 -64.45 24.75
CA SER A 17 -23.64 -65.09 24.45
C SER A 17 -24.60 -63.98 24.01
N GLY A 18 -25.44 -64.03 22.97
CA GLY A 18 -25.94 -65.12 22.14
C GLY A 18 -27.47 -64.99 22.02
N GLN A 19 -27.97 -64.91 20.77
CA GLN A 19 -29.37 -64.97 20.30
C GLN A 19 -30.19 -63.67 20.35
N GLY A 20 -30.93 -63.27 19.30
CA GLY A 20 -31.22 -63.86 17.99
C GLY A 20 -32.27 -63.01 17.25
N GLY A 21 -32.38 -63.15 15.92
CA GLY A 21 -33.53 -62.62 15.16
C GLY A 21 -33.22 -62.04 13.78
N ARG A 22 -33.31 -62.89 12.75
CA ARG A 22 -33.14 -62.62 11.30
C ARG A 22 -34.17 -61.63 10.73
N ARG A 23 -33.79 -60.87 9.68
CA ARG A 23 -34.48 -60.78 8.35
C ARG A 23 -33.67 -59.87 7.37
N VAL A 24 -33.09 -60.47 6.32
CA VAL A 24 -33.44 -60.39 4.88
C VAL A 24 -33.18 -59.02 4.23
N TRP A 25 -32.38 -59.05 3.15
CA TRP A 25 -31.94 -57.94 2.31
C TRP A 25 -32.75 -57.82 0.99
N GLN A 26 -32.73 -56.60 0.44
CA GLN A 26 -33.14 -56.11 -0.90
C GLN A 26 -34.56 -55.53 -1.04
N PRO A 27 -34.81 -54.62 -2.02
CA PRO A 27 -34.51 -53.19 -1.97
C PRO A 27 -35.78 -52.34 -2.14
N LEU A 28 -35.85 -51.16 -1.54
CA LEU A 28 -37.01 -50.25 -1.71
C LEU A 28 -36.60 -48.98 -2.44
N ALA A 29 -37.27 -48.80 -3.58
CA ALA A 29 -37.32 -47.60 -4.38
C ALA A 29 -37.71 -46.38 -3.54
N VAL A 30 -36.97 -45.27 -3.71
CA VAL A 30 -37.38 -43.97 -3.18
C VAL A 30 -38.14 -43.24 -4.28
N ALA A 31 -39.42 -43.02 -4.03
CA ALA A 31 -40.31 -42.20 -4.84
C ALA A 31 -39.85 -40.73 -4.80
N GLY A 32 -39.83 -40.11 -5.99
CA GLY A 32 -39.46 -38.71 -6.17
C GLY A 32 -40.49 -37.75 -5.57
N LEU A 33 -39.98 -36.75 -4.85
CA LEU A 33 -40.71 -35.53 -4.53
C LEU A 33 -40.21 -34.45 -5.49
N LEU A 34 -41.04 -34.10 -6.49
CA LEU A 34 -40.82 -32.98 -7.40
C LEU A 34 -41.06 -31.66 -6.64
N LEU A 35 -39.97 -31.03 -6.20
CA LEU A 35 -39.95 -29.62 -5.84
C LEU A 35 -39.73 -28.81 -7.13
N VAL A 36 -40.80 -28.21 -7.65
CA VAL A 36 -40.72 -27.22 -8.72
C VAL A 36 -40.17 -25.94 -8.09
N LEU A 37 -38.84 -25.81 -8.04
CA LEU A 37 -38.20 -24.49 -7.94
C LEU A 37 -38.26 -23.87 -9.33
N SER A 38 -39.13 -22.89 -9.51
CA SER A 38 -39.03 -21.92 -10.58
C SER A 38 -37.68 -21.21 -10.48
N GLY A 39 -36.74 -21.64 -11.34
CA GLY A 39 -35.46 -21.00 -11.50
C GLY A 39 -35.65 -19.58 -12.02
N ILE A 40 -35.40 -18.60 -11.17
CA ILE A 40 -34.96 -17.28 -11.64
C ILE A 40 -33.57 -17.52 -12.21
N PRO A 41 -33.27 -17.19 -13.48
CA PRO A 41 -31.89 -17.20 -13.95
C PRO A 41 -31.14 -16.19 -13.09
N GLY A 42 -30.33 -16.69 -12.15
CA GLY A 42 -29.34 -15.88 -11.48
C GLY A 42 -28.43 -15.35 -12.56
N SER A 43 -28.36 -14.02 -12.70
CA SER A 43 -27.25 -13.38 -13.39
C SER A 43 -25.97 -13.99 -12.85
N PRO A 44 -24.98 -14.32 -13.70
CA PRO A 44 -23.67 -14.71 -13.18
C PRO A 44 -23.23 -13.62 -12.22
N ALA A 45 -22.79 -14.02 -11.02
CA ALA A 45 -22.00 -13.13 -10.18
C ALA A 45 -20.72 -12.84 -10.98
N VAL A 46 -20.71 -11.70 -11.67
CA VAL A 46 -19.51 -11.17 -12.29
C VAL A 46 -18.68 -10.67 -11.11
N ALA A 47 -17.52 -11.28 -10.88
CA ALA A 47 -16.47 -10.60 -10.15
C ALA A 47 -16.05 -9.42 -11.03
N ASP A 48 -16.63 -8.25 -10.76
CA ASP A 48 -16.54 -7.07 -11.63
C ASP A 48 -15.34 -6.22 -11.23
N THR A 49 -14.16 -6.78 -11.45
CA THR A 49 -12.95 -6.00 -11.68
C THR A 49 -12.60 -6.23 -13.15
N ALA A 50 -13.13 -5.42 -14.05
CA ALA A 50 -12.60 -5.40 -15.42
C ALA A 50 -11.07 -5.21 -15.32
N PRO A 51 -10.24 -6.12 -15.88
CA PRO A 51 -8.81 -5.97 -15.76
C PRO A 51 -8.41 -4.63 -16.41
N PRO A 52 -7.44 -3.90 -15.82
CA PRO A 52 -6.69 -2.90 -16.59
C PRO A 52 -6.07 -3.58 -17.83
N SER A 53 -5.52 -2.82 -18.79
CA SER A 53 -4.95 -3.35 -20.05
C SER A 53 -4.49 -4.81 -19.97
N GLU A 54 -4.99 -5.70 -20.85
CA GLU A 54 -4.88 -7.18 -20.72
C GLU A 54 -3.55 -7.62 -20.08
N GLY A 55 -3.60 -8.17 -18.86
CA GLY A 55 -2.44 -8.68 -18.13
C GLY A 55 -1.88 -7.78 -17.02
N THR A 56 -2.49 -6.63 -16.73
CA THR A 56 -2.15 -5.82 -15.56
C THR A 56 -3.06 -6.13 -14.35
N PRO A 57 -2.54 -6.10 -13.11
CA PRO A 57 -3.31 -6.42 -11.91
C PRO A 57 -4.26 -5.29 -11.51
N ALA A 58 -5.38 -5.65 -10.88
CA ALA A 58 -6.33 -4.69 -10.33
C ALA A 58 -5.73 -3.92 -9.15
N THR A 59 -6.21 -2.69 -8.92
CA THR A 59 -5.85 -1.88 -7.75
C THR A 59 -7.04 -1.75 -6.78
N VAL A 60 -6.77 -1.25 -5.57
CA VAL A 60 -7.83 -0.72 -4.70
C VAL A 60 -8.49 0.52 -5.33
N GLY A 61 -9.65 0.92 -4.84
CA GLY A 61 -10.28 2.16 -5.27
C GLY A 61 -9.53 3.42 -4.83
N ALA A 62 -9.81 4.55 -5.46
CA ALA A 62 -9.16 5.83 -5.19
C ALA A 62 -9.93 6.71 -4.17
N GLN A 63 -11.14 6.30 -3.78
CA GLN A 63 -11.92 6.96 -2.74
C GLN A 63 -11.50 6.42 -1.35
N SER A 64 -10.95 7.31 -0.51
CA SER A 64 -10.63 6.94 0.88
C SER A 64 -11.90 6.62 1.64
N LEU A 65 -11.86 5.53 2.41
CA LEU A 65 -12.91 5.15 3.34
C LEU A 65 -12.79 5.95 4.65
N PRO A 66 -13.90 6.11 5.41
CA PRO A 66 -13.89 6.77 6.71
C PRO A 66 -12.82 6.19 7.62
N THR A 67 -11.90 7.03 8.10
CA THR A 67 -10.80 6.62 8.98
C THR A 67 -10.62 7.68 10.07
N THR A 68 -10.30 7.25 11.30
CA THR A 68 -9.92 8.17 12.37
C THR A 68 -8.81 9.12 11.90
N GLN A 69 -8.83 10.36 12.38
CA GLN A 69 -7.95 11.44 11.95
C GLN A 69 -7.02 11.85 13.09
N ILE A 70 -5.82 12.33 12.78
CA ILE A 70 -4.84 12.83 13.78
C ILE A 70 -4.62 14.34 13.64
N ASP A 71 -4.06 14.99 14.66
CA ASP A 71 -3.72 16.42 14.67
C ASP A 71 -2.26 16.75 14.29
N GLY A 72 -1.47 15.73 13.96
CA GLY A 72 -0.06 15.86 13.64
C GLY A 72 0.35 15.05 12.40
N VAL A 73 1.48 14.37 12.50
CA VAL A 73 2.05 13.56 11.41
C VAL A 73 2.25 12.13 11.86
N ALA A 74 1.85 11.17 11.02
CA ALA A 74 2.21 9.76 11.18
C ALA A 74 3.31 9.38 10.18
N TRP A 75 4.32 8.62 10.64
CA TRP A 75 5.44 8.18 9.79
C TRP A 75 5.45 6.67 9.53
N THR A 76 4.65 5.91 10.27
CA THR A 76 4.70 4.45 10.21
C THR A 76 3.35 3.87 10.60
N GLN A 77 3.03 2.74 9.99
CA GLN A 77 1.88 1.91 10.31
C GLN A 77 2.29 0.46 10.28
N ALA A 78 1.64 -0.36 11.10
CA ALA A 78 1.74 -1.81 11.02
C ALA A 78 0.36 -2.44 11.14
N VAL A 79 0.08 -3.41 10.29
CA VAL A 79 -1.23 -4.08 10.19
C VAL A 79 -1.12 -5.49 10.76
N VAL A 80 -2.05 -5.87 11.63
CA VAL A 80 -2.20 -7.24 12.13
C VAL A 80 -3.68 -7.61 12.22
N GLY A 81 -4.11 -8.53 11.36
CA GLY A 81 -5.53 -8.88 11.23
C GLY A 81 -6.38 -7.66 10.90
N ASP A 82 -7.24 -7.27 11.85
CA ASP A 82 -8.15 -6.12 11.76
C ASP A 82 -7.67 -4.90 12.57
N ILE A 83 -6.41 -4.90 13.04
CA ILE A 83 -5.84 -3.79 13.82
C ILE A 83 -4.75 -3.11 13.00
N VAL A 84 -4.84 -1.79 12.90
CA VAL A 84 -3.76 -0.95 12.38
C VAL A 84 -3.17 -0.16 13.54
N PHE A 85 -1.89 -0.38 13.82
CA PHE A 85 -1.10 0.46 14.73
C PHE A 85 -0.48 1.62 13.95
N VAL A 86 -0.45 2.80 14.56
CA VAL A 86 0.04 4.04 13.92
C VAL A 86 1.02 4.73 14.85
N GLY A 87 2.22 5.04 14.33
CA GLY A 87 3.27 5.76 15.04
C GLY A 87 3.59 7.10 14.38
N GLY A 88 3.78 8.15 15.18
CA GLY A 88 3.96 9.50 14.66
C GLY A 88 4.43 10.53 15.68
N GLU A 89 4.14 11.79 15.36
CA GLU A 89 4.18 12.95 16.26
C GLU A 89 2.83 13.66 16.19
N PHE A 90 1.97 13.36 17.16
CA PHE A 90 0.59 13.84 17.27
C PHE A 90 0.16 13.74 18.74
N SER A 91 -0.85 14.53 19.11
CA SER A 91 -1.38 14.64 20.48
C SER A 91 -2.84 14.19 20.62
N SER A 92 -3.59 14.11 19.52
CA SER A 92 -4.98 13.72 19.55
C SER A 92 -5.40 12.96 18.29
N ALA A 93 -6.48 12.21 18.43
CA ALA A 93 -7.22 11.60 17.33
C ALA A 93 -8.70 11.99 17.41
N ARG A 94 -9.40 11.97 16.28
CA ARG A 94 -10.83 12.25 16.20
C ARG A 94 -11.54 11.32 15.21
N PRO A 95 -12.87 11.19 15.28
CA PRO A 95 -13.63 10.39 14.32
C PRO A 95 -13.47 10.88 12.87
N ALA A 96 -13.73 10.00 11.92
CA ALA A 96 -13.80 10.36 10.50
C ALA A 96 -14.83 11.49 10.27
N GLY A 97 -14.49 12.48 9.45
CA GLY A 97 -15.37 13.61 9.13
C GLY A 97 -15.57 14.64 10.26
N ALA A 98 -15.09 14.39 11.48
CA ALA A 98 -15.12 15.38 12.55
C ALA A 98 -14.17 16.56 12.24
N GLU A 99 -14.63 17.77 12.48
CA GLU A 99 -13.81 18.99 12.43
C GLU A 99 -12.75 18.96 13.54
N GLN A 100 -11.63 19.68 13.34
CA GLN A 100 -10.61 19.84 14.37
C GLN A 100 -11.23 20.46 15.64
N GLY A 101 -10.85 19.95 16.81
CA GLY A 101 -11.44 20.34 18.10
C GLY A 101 -12.75 19.65 18.47
N THR A 102 -13.30 18.78 17.60
CA THR A 102 -14.57 18.07 17.87
C THR A 102 -14.34 16.59 18.18
N ASN A 103 -14.88 16.12 19.31
CA ASN A 103 -14.78 14.73 19.77
C ASN A 103 -13.33 14.19 19.79
N GLU A 104 -12.38 15.04 20.20
CA GLU A 104 -10.97 14.68 20.27
C GLU A 104 -10.70 13.71 21.43
N SER A 105 -9.94 12.67 21.12
CA SER A 105 -9.44 11.67 22.05
C SER A 105 -7.92 11.85 22.18
N PRO A 106 -7.37 12.07 23.38
CA PRO A 106 -5.93 12.22 23.57
C PRO A 106 -5.16 10.99 23.09
N ARG A 107 -4.13 11.19 22.27
CA ARG A 107 -3.25 10.13 21.75
C ARG A 107 -1.82 10.66 21.65
N SER A 108 -0.92 10.10 22.44
CA SER A 108 0.47 10.58 22.54
C SER A 108 1.37 9.76 21.62
N ASN A 109 1.49 10.18 20.36
CA ASN A 109 2.40 9.64 19.33
C ASN A 109 2.20 8.18 18.90
N LEU A 110 1.26 7.46 19.51
CA LEU A 110 0.94 6.07 19.22
C LEU A 110 -0.57 5.83 19.42
N LEU A 111 -1.22 5.22 18.43
CA LEU A 111 -2.63 4.82 18.49
C LEU A 111 -2.87 3.52 17.71
N ALA A 112 -4.08 2.99 17.82
CA ALA A 112 -4.55 1.89 16.97
C ALA A 112 -5.98 2.16 16.50
N TYR A 113 -6.35 1.63 15.33
CA TYR A 113 -7.71 1.69 14.80
C TYR A 113 -8.10 0.36 14.12
N ARG A 114 -9.40 0.14 13.94
CA ARG A 114 -9.99 -1.02 13.25
C ARG A 114 -9.79 -0.88 11.74
N LEU A 115 -9.15 -1.84 11.09
CA LEU A 115 -8.91 -1.79 9.66
C LEU A 115 -10.22 -1.75 8.85
N SER A 116 -11.17 -2.60 9.22
CA SER A 116 -12.49 -2.71 8.57
C SER A 116 -13.35 -1.45 8.70
N THR A 117 -13.40 -0.82 9.88
CA THR A 117 -14.32 0.31 10.13
C THR A 117 -13.64 1.67 10.10
N GLY A 118 -12.32 1.73 10.29
CA GLY A 118 -11.56 2.96 10.47
C GLY A 118 -11.72 3.58 11.87
N GLU A 119 -12.44 2.93 12.77
CA GLU A 119 -12.71 3.45 14.12
C GLU A 119 -11.52 3.30 15.06
N LEU A 120 -11.28 4.34 15.86
CA LEU A 120 -10.23 4.37 16.87
C LEU A 120 -10.45 3.26 17.91
N ILE A 121 -9.38 2.57 18.30
CA ILE A 121 -9.43 1.58 19.39
C ILE A 121 -9.08 2.30 20.71
N ASP A 122 -10.10 2.57 21.52
CA ASP A 122 -9.94 3.33 22.77
C ASP A 122 -9.10 2.62 23.84
N GLY A 123 -9.06 1.29 23.81
CA GLY A 123 -8.27 0.50 24.74
C GLY A 123 -6.75 0.64 24.58
N PHE A 124 -6.27 1.30 23.53
CA PHE A 124 -4.84 1.49 23.25
C PHE A 124 -4.49 2.97 23.14
N ALA A 125 -4.11 3.56 24.28
CA ALA A 125 -3.72 4.97 24.39
C ALA A 125 -2.44 5.16 25.24
N PRO A 126 -1.31 4.51 24.87
CA PRO A 126 -0.06 4.67 25.60
C PRO A 126 0.45 6.11 25.57
N GLN A 127 1.04 6.56 26.67
CA GLN A 127 1.59 7.92 26.82
C GLN A 127 3.07 7.95 26.43
N VAL A 128 3.35 7.98 25.13
CA VAL A 128 4.70 8.02 24.58
C VAL A 128 5.19 9.46 24.50
N ASN A 129 6.26 9.81 25.23
CA ASN A 129 6.69 11.21 25.38
C ASN A 129 7.50 11.79 24.21
N GLY A 130 7.58 11.10 23.08
CA GLY A 130 8.30 11.56 21.90
C GLY A 130 7.92 10.76 20.67
N ALA A 131 8.33 11.28 19.51
CA ALA A 131 7.98 10.72 18.20
C ALA A 131 8.24 9.20 18.10
N VAL A 132 7.24 8.45 17.65
CA VAL A 132 7.39 7.06 17.19
C VAL A 132 7.73 7.09 15.70
N ARG A 133 8.75 6.35 15.29
CA ARG A 133 9.34 6.42 13.94
C ARG A 133 9.22 5.12 13.15
N THR A 134 9.12 3.99 13.83
CA THR A 134 8.94 2.67 13.22
C THR A 134 8.04 1.81 14.12
N LEU A 135 7.22 1.01 13.46
CA LEU A 135 6.39 -0.04 14.01
C LEU A 135 6.65 -1.29 13.19
N GLU A 136 6.98 -2.40 13.86
CA GLU A 136 7.22 -3.68 13.20
C GLU A 136 6.47 -4.78 13.95
N VAL A 137 5.74 -5.63 13.21
CA VAL A 137 5.00 -6.75 13.80
C VAL A 137 5.87 -8.01 13.68
N SER A 138 5.93 -8.81 14.74
CA SER A 138 6.61 -10.11 14.70
C SER A 138 6.01 -11.02 13.62
N PRO A 139 6.79 -11.94 13.01
CA PRO A 139 6.28 -12.87 12.00
C PRO A 139 5.01 -13.64 12.40
N GLU A 140 4.87 -13.99 13.68
CA GLU A 140 3.71 -14.68 14.26
C GLU A 140 2.50 -13.76 14.55
N GLY A 141 2.66 -12.45 14.38
CA GLY A 141 1.60 -11.46 14.62
C GLY A 141 1.29 -11.17 16.10
N ASP A 142 2.00 -11.74 17.07
CA ASP A 142 1.65 -11.65 18.50
C ASP A 142 2.31 -10.46 19.24
N ARG A 143 3.30 -9.82 18.62
CA ARG A 143 4.07 -8.70 19.17
C ARG A 143 4.20 -7.54 18.19
N LEU A 144 4.06 -6.34 18.74
CA LEU A 144 4.36 -5.07 18.09
C LEU A 144 5.63 -4.48 18.70
N TYR A 145 6.62 -4.20 17.87
CA TYR A 145 7.87 -3.56 18.21
C TYR A 145 7.78 -2.07 17.85
N VAL A 146 8.12 -1.20 18.80
CA VAL A 146 7.96 0.25 18.68
C VAL A 146 9.32 0.90 18.82
N GLY A 147 9.75 1.63 17.79
CA GLY A 147 11.00 2.37 17.78
C GLY A 147 10.79 3.87 17.56
N GLY A 148 11.64 4.71 18.15
CA GLY A 148 11.52 6.15 17.94
C GLY A 148 12.48 7.00 18.77
N ASN A 149 12.02 8.19 19.17
CA ASN A 149 12.79 9.19 19.94
C ASN A 149 12.25 9.42 21.37
N PHE A 150 11.43 8.51 21.90
CA PHE A 150 10.84 8.60 23.25
C PHE A 150 11.80 8.10 24.33
N THR A 151 11.73 8.69 25.53
CA THR A 151 12.48 8.28 26.73
C THR A 151 11.58 7.66 27.81
N SER A 152 10.26 7.80 27.69
CA SER A 152 9.30 7.20 28.62
C SER A 152 8.00 6.82 27.93
N ILE A 153 7.36 5.80 28.48
CA ILE A 153 6.00 5.36 28.14
C ILE A 153 5.24 5.17 29.44
N ASP A 154 4.06 5.79 29.55
CA ASP A 154 3.19 5.70 30.74
C ASP A 154 3.92 6.06 32.05
N GLY A 155 4.83 7.04 31.97
CA GLY A 155 5.67 7.49 33.08
C GLY A 155 6.85 6.59 33.42
N ALA A 156 6.96 5.39 32.83
CA ALA A 156 8.09 4.49 33.03
C ALA A 156 9.22 4.77 32.02
N ASN A 157 10.48 4.65 32.46
CA ASN A 157 11.64 4.80 31.58
C ASN A 157 11.65 3.74 30.48
N ARG A 158 11.62 4.19 29.22
CA ARG A 158 11.69 3.36 28.02
C ARG A 158 12.48 4.11 26.97
N TYR A 159 13.73 3.70 26.75
CA TYR A 159 14.66 4.44 25.91
C TYR A 159 14.58 3.94 24.47
N ARG A 160 13.79 4.65 23.65
CA ARG A 160 13.74 4.54 22.17
C ARG A 160 13.16 3.24 21.62
N PHE A 161 12.80 2.30 22.50
CA PHE A 161 12.30 0.98 22.15
C PHE A 161 11.25 0.49 23.16
N ALA A 162 10.20 -0.16 22.65
CA ALA A 162 9.19 -0.85 23.44
C ALA A 162 8.59 -2.02 22.65
N VAL A 163 7.93 -2.93 23.37
CA VAL A 163 7.21 -4.08 22.78
C VAL A 163 5.83 -4.16 23.41
N TYR A 164 4.82 -4.45 22.62
CA TYR A 164 3.45 -4.72 23.06
C TYR A 164 2.99 -6.07 22.56
N ASN A 165 2.13 -6.75 23.31
CA ASN A 165 1.37 -7.88 22.79
C ASN A 165 0.19 -7.34 21.96
N THR A 166 0.05 -7.81 20.72
CA THR A 166 -0.95 -7.27 19.78
C THR A 166 -2.39 -7.58 20.17
N ALA A 167 -2.63 -8.76 20.75
CA ALA A 167 -3.97 -9.20 21.15
C ALA A 167 -4.48 -8.49 22.42
N THR A 168 -3.62 -8.36 23.43
CA THR A 168 -3.99 -7.74 24.71
C THR A 168 -3.70 -6.24 24.77
N MET A 169 -2.93 -5.73 23.81
CA MET A 169 -2.48 -4.33 23.74
C MET A 169 -1.69 -3.85 24.97
N LYS A 170 -1.06 -4.79 25.68
CA LYS A 170 -0.27 -4.53 26.90
C LYS A 170 1.23 -4.57 26.63
N PRO A 171 2.03 -3.78 27.36
CA PRO A 171 3.47 -3.77 27.19
C PRO A 171 4.12 -5.09 27.63
N VAL A 172 5.08 -5.57 26.85
CA VAL A 172 5.98 -6.68 27.22
C VAL A 172 7.19 -6.09 27.93
N THR A 173 7.28 -6.34 29.24
CA THR A 173 8.29 -5.70 30.11
C THR A 173 9.57 -6.52 30.29
N SER A 174 9.66 -7.74 29.75
CA SER A 174 10.88 -8.55 29.85
C SER A 174 12.01 -8.08 28.92
N VAL A 175 11.69 -7.33 27.86
CA VAL A 175 12.66 -6.85 26.86
C VAL A 175 12.78 -5.33 26.96
N GLN A 176 13.88 -4.84 27.52
CA GLN A 176 14.08 -3.41 27.83
C GLN A 176 15.52 -2.93 27.55
N PRO A 177 15.98 -2.94 26.29
CA PRO A 177 17.28 -2.39 25.95
C PRO A 177 17.35 -0.89 26.24
N THR A 178 18.55 -0.40 26.56
CA THR A 178 18.81 1.04 26.68
C THR A 178 19.57 1.52 25.45
N ILE A 179 18.92 2.31 24.60
CA ILE A 179 19.49 2.87 23.38
C ILE A 179 19.65 4.39 23.55
N ASN A 180 20.82 4.93 23.25
CA ASN A 180 21.16 6.31 23.61
C ASN A 180 20.62 7.39 22.65
N SER A 181 20.09 7.00 21.49
CA SER A 181 19.53 7.92 20.50
C SER A 181 18.45 7.25 19.65
N ARG A 182 17.86 8.01 18.75
CA ARG A 182 16.72 7.63 17.91
C ARG A 182 16.95 6.29 17.17
N VAL A 183 15.96 5.41 17.25
CA VAL A 183 15.76 4.26 16.36
C VAL A 183 14.92 4.74 15.18
N ASP A 184 15.39 4.47 13.96
CA ASP A 184 14.73 4.86 12.72
C ASP A 184 13.92 3.72 12.12
N ASP A 185 14.41 2.48 12.20
CA ASP A 185 13.71 1.31 11.68
C ASP A 185 14.03 0.01 12.44
N ILE A 186 13.13 -0.97 12.36
CA ILE A 186 13.20 -2.27 13.04
C ILE A 186 12.81 -3.37 12.06
N ALA A 187 13.55 -4.47 12.05
CA ALA A 187 13.09 -5.72 11.42
C ALA A 187 13.13 -6.86 12.45
N VAL A 188 12.12 -7.74 12.42
CA VAL A 188 11.95 -8.81 13.41
C VAL A 188 11.93 -10.18 12.71
N THR A 189 12.63 -11.14 13.31
CA THR A 189 12.62 -12.55 12.91
C THR A 189 12.11 -13.41 14.07
N ALA A 190 12.15 -14.75 13.93
CA ALA A 190 11.74 -15.67 14.97
C ALA A 190 12.60 -15.61 16.25
N ASP A 191 13.86 -15.17 16.15
CA ASP A 191 14.83 -15.18 17.26
C ASP A 191 15.55 -13.84 17.47
N ARG A 192 15.51 -12.93 16.49
CA ARG A 192 16.28 -11.67 16.53
C ARG A 192 15.45 -10.44 16.21
N VAL A 193 15.91 -9.30 16.76
CA VAL A 193 15.44 -7.95 16.45
C VAL A 193 16.61 -7.13 15.92
N TYR A 194 16.50 -6.65 14.68
CA TYR A 194 17.46 -5.78 14.02
C TYR A 194 17.01 -4.33 14.18
N LEU A 195 17.93 -3.46 14.56
CA LEU A 195 17.68 -2.05 14.86
C LEU A 195 18.64 -1.19 14.04
N VAL A 196 18.11 -0.18 13.36
CA VAL A 196 18.92 0.86 12.70
C VAL A 196 18.51 2.26 13.13
N GLY A 197 19.44 3.22 13.06
CA GLY A 197 19.15 4.62 13.32
C GLY A 197 20.38 5.44 13.70
N ARG A 198 20.19 6.43 14.59
CA ARG A 198 21.20 7.45 14.94
C ARG A 198 21.90 7.21 16.26
N PHE A 199 21.77 6.02 16.84
CA PHE A 199 22.38 5.66 18.12
C PHE A 199 23.84 5.27 17.97
N THR A 200 24.61 5.53 19.03
CA THR A 200 26.04 5.17 19.12
C THR A 200 26.32 4.13 20.19
N SER A 201 25.30 3.77 20.98
CA SER A 201 25.40 2.69 21.95
C SER A 201 24.06 2.03 22.24
N MET A 202 24.09 0.73 22.51
CA MET A 202 22.98 -0.05 23.03
C MET A 202 23.50 -0.85 24.24
N ASN A 203 22.76 -0.83 25.36
CA ASN A 203 23.16 -1.47 26.61
C ASN A 203 24.61 -1.09 27.04
N ARG A 204 24.98 0.18 26.84
CA ARG A 204 26.32 0.75 27.09
C ARG A 204 27.46 0.15 26.24
N GLN A 205 27.15 -0.69 25.26
CA GLN A 205 28.13 -1.18 24.29
C GLN A 205 28.07 -0.32 23.03
N ALA A 206 29.24 -0.01 22.47
CA ALA A 206 29.35 0.83 21.27
C ALA A 206 28.69 0.16 20.06
N ARG A 207 27.96 0.96 19.28
CA ARG A 207 27.35 0.58 17.99
C ARG A 207 27.42 1.78 17.03
N SER A 208 27.29 1.53 15.74
CA SER A 208 27.36 2.58 14.71
C SER A 208 26.00 2.77 14.03
N GLY A 209 24.95 2.93 14.84
CA GLY A 209 23.57 3.05 14.34
C GLY A 209 22.99 1.75 13.79
N VAL A 210 23.63 0.61 14.03
CA VAL A 210 23.14 -0.73 13.67
C VAL A 210 23.36 -1.66 14.86
N ALA A 211 22.35 -2.42 15.25
CA ALA A 211 22.42 -3.39 16.33
C ALA A 211 21.47 -4.56 16.09
N VAL A 212 21.79 -5.70 16.72
CA VAL A 212 20.92 -6.88 16.76
C VAL A 212 20.83 -7.36 18.19
N MET A 213 19.64 -7.76 18.62
CA MET A 213 19.45 -8.40 19.90
C MET A 213 18.68 -9.70 19.79
N ASP A 214 18.88 -10.58 20.76
CA ASP A 214 18.01 -11.72 21.00
C ASP A 214 16.61 -11.21 21.32
N ARG A 215 15.61 -11.77 20.64
CA ARG A 215 14.22 -11.32 20.71
C ARG A 215 13.56 -11.61 22.05
N SER A 216 14.01 -12.66 22.74
CA SER A 216 13.42 -13.12 23.99
C SER A 216 14.01 -12.42 25.22
N SER A 217 15.33 -12.26 25.25
CA SER A 217 16.07 -11.69 26.39
C SER A 217 16.38 -10.21 26.21
N GLY A 218 16.39 -9.69 24.98
CA GLY A 218 16.89 -8.35 24.68
C GLY A 218 18.42 -8.23 24.80
N GLU A 219 19.13 -9.35 24.88
CA GLU A 219 20.59 -9.38 24.91
C GLU A 219 21.17 -8.92 23.58
N LEU A 220 22.15 -8.02 23.64
CA LEU A 220 22.81 -7.47 22.47
C LEU A 220 23.78 -8.49 21.87
N LEU A 221 23.57 -8.83 20.59
CA LEU A 221 24.38 -9.79 19.84
C LEU A 221 25.62 -9.13 19.21
N PRO A 222 26.69 -9.90 18.90
CA PRO A 222 27.95 -9.35 18.38
C PRO A 222 27.89 -8.87 16.92
N TRP A 223 26.78 -9.10 16.20
CA TRP A 223 26.60 -8.63 14.83
C TRP A 223 26.55 -7.09 14.77
N ALA A 224 27.54 -6.47 14.12
CA ALA A 224 27.76 -5.02 14.18
C ALA A 224 28.43 -4.47 12.90
N PRO A 225 27.73 -4.46 11.74
CA PRO A 225 28.24 -3.80 10.55
C PRO A 225 28.32 -2.28 10.77
N VAL A 226 29.26 -1.63 10.07
CA VAL A 226 29.57 -0.21 10.26
C VAL A 226 29.24 0.60 9.01
N PRO A 227 28.14 1.37 9.00
CA PRO A 227 27.90 2.43 8.02
C PRO A 227 28.96 3.52 8.14
N VAL A 228 29.58 3.90 7.03
CA VAL A 228 30.65 4.91 6.96
C VAL A 228 30.11 6.19 6.31
N ASN A 229 30.40 7.34 6.94
CA ASN A 229 30.04 8.68 6.44
C ASN A 229 28.54 8.88 6.15
N GLY A 230 27.69 8.21 6.92
CA GLY A 230 26.23 8.31 6.87
C GLY A 230 25.62 7.34 7.87
N ILE A 231 24.32 7.11 7.76
CA ILE A 231 23.58 6.22 8.66
C ILE A 231 22.80 5.17 7.87
N ALA A 232 22.58 4.01 8.49
CA ALA A 232 21.50 3.12 8.10
C ALA A 232 20.19 3.65 8.73
N SER A 233 19.15 3.77 7.93
CA SER A 233 17.84 4.29 8.34
C SER A 233 16.67 3.37 8.01
N SER A 234 16.90 2.31 7.22
CA SER A 234 15.92 1.24 7.02
C SER A 234 16.59 -0.13 6.97
N VAL A 235 15.87 -1.15 7.44
CA VAL A 235 16.35 -2.53 7.53
C VAL A 235 15.25 -3.52 7.15
N ALA A 236 15.61 -4.55 6.39
CA ALA A 236 14.73 -5.68 6.10
C ALA A 236 15.54 -6.98 6.21
N VAL A 237 14.89 -8.10 6.50
CA VAL A 237 15.52 -9.42 6.58
C VAL A 237 14.89 -10.36 5.56
N SER A 238 15.72 -11.16 4.91
CA SER A 238 15.25 -12.16 3.95
C SER A 238 14.35 -13.21 4.64
N PRO A 239 13.42 -13.84 3.91
CA PRO A 239 12.46 -14.80 4.48
C PRO A 239 13.11 -15.99 5.19
N ASP A 240 14.28 -16.42 4.70
CA ASP A 240 15.09 -17.49 5.30
C ASP A 240 15.95 -17.03 6.49
N GLY A 241 15.91 -15.74 6.82
CA GLY A 241 16.70 -15.13 7.88
C GLY A 241 18.20 -15.00 7.59
N ALA A 242 18.68 -15.36 6.39
CA ALA A 242 20.10 -15.46 6.09
C ALA A 242 20.74 -14.13 5.68
N THR A 243 19.95 -13.15 5.22
CA THR A 243 20.44 -11.87 4.72
C THR A 243 19.70 -10.71 5.35
N VAL A 244 20.44 -9.70 5.79
CA VAL A 244 19.93 -8.44 6.30
C VAL A 244 20.24 -7.36 5.28
N ALA A 245 19.21 -6.75 4.70
CA ALA A 245 19.34 -5.58 3.87
C ALA A 245 19.41 -4.33 4.76
N LEU A 246 20.42 -3.49 4.55
CA LEU A 246 20.57 -2.19 5.18
C LEU A 246 20.45 -1.11 4.12
N ALA A 247 19.61 -0.12 4.38
CA ALA A 247 19.42 1.05 3.53
C ALA A 247 19.64 2.34 4.31
N GLY A 248 20.08 3.39 3.63
CA GLY A 248 20.29 4.70 4.20
C GLY A 248 21.08 5.59 3.26
N ASN A 249 21.95 6.43 3.83
CA ASN A 249 22.74 7.40 3.08
C ASN A 249 24.26 7.26 3.29
N PHE A 250 24.69 6.11 3.78
CA PHE A 250 26.10 5.78 4.00
C PHE A 250 26.88 5.64 2.68
N TYR A 251 28.18 5.88 2.73
CA TYR A 251 29.08 5.72 1.58
C TYR A 251 29.56 4.29 1.39
N SER A 252 29.56 3.49 2.46
CA SER A 252 29.90 2.07 2.45
C SER A 252 29.51 1.41 3.76
N ILE A 253 29.34 0.09 3.75
CA ILE A 253 29.35 -0.76 4.93
C ILE A 253 30.74 -1.38 5.10
N ASN A 254 31.30 -1.32 6.30
CA ASN A 254 32.62 -1.89 6.65
C ASN A 254 33.76 -1.43 5.71
N ARG A 255 33.67 -0.21 5.17
CA ARG A 255 34.61 0.34 4.17
C ARG A 255 34.76 -0.53 2.91
N ARG A 256 33.75 -1.34 2.57
CA ARG A 256 33.74 -2.17 1.37
C ARG A 256 33.13 -1.40 0.19
N ALA A 257 33.73 -1.54 -0.99
CA ALA A 257 33.21 -0.94 -2.21
C ALA A 257 31.83 -1.52 -2.59
N ASN A 258 31.09 -0.82 -3.44
CA ASN A 258 29.77 -1.24 -3.96
C ASN A 258 28.70 -1.48 -2.88
N THR A 259 28.76 -0.73 -1.77
CA THR A 259 27.79 -0.82 -0.67
C THR A 259 27.34 0.58 -0.25
N ALA A 260 27.24 1.51 -1.20
CA ALA A 260 26.78 2.85 -0.93
C ALA A 260 25.25 2.89 -0.90
N GLY A 261 24.68 3.48 0.13
CA GLY A 261 23.23 3.68 0.29
C GLY A 261 22.44 2.43 0.62
N PHE A 262 22.84 1.28 0.08
CA PHE A 262 22.14 0.03 0.17
C PHE A 262 23.14 -1.14 0.18
N ALA A 263 22.92 -2.16 1.00
CA ALA A 263 23.78 -3.34 1.05
C ALA A 263 23.07 -4.54 1.68
N GLY A 264 23.33 -5.74 1.16
CA GLY A 264 23.00 -6.99 1.82
C GLY A 264 24.16 -7.45 2.71
N VAL A 265 23.86 -7.89 3.93
CA VAL A 265 24.81 -8.39 4.93
C VAL A 265 24.38 -9.78 5.39
N SER A 266 25.31 -10.73 5.53
CA SER A 266 25.02 -12.03 6.12
C SER A 266 24.54 -11.87 7.57
N SER A 267 23.44 -12.52 7.96
CA SER A 267 22.93 -12.45 9.35
C SER A 267 23.82 -13.22 10.34
N ALA A 268 24.61 -14.17 9.83
CA ALA A 268 25.57 -14.96 10.62
C ALA A 268 26.89 -14.22 10.85
N ASP A 269 27.36 -13.44 9.88
CA ASP A 269 28.62 -12.70 9.93
C ASP A 269 28.47 -11.30 9.34
N SER A 270 28.53 -10.27 10.20
CA SER A 270 28.40 -8.87 9.76
C SER A 270 29.55 -8.38 8.86
N THR A 271 30.62 -9.16 8.66
CA THR A 271 31.72 -8.85 7.76
C THR A 271 31.52 -9.41 6.34
N GLU A 272 30.62 -10.38 6.17
CA GLU A 272 30.26 -10.98 4.89
C GLU A 272 29.13 -10.17 4.23
N LEU A 273 29.43 -9.55 3.09
CA LEU A 273 28.48 -8.71 2.34
C LEU A 273 28.05 -9.42 1.06
N ARG A 274 26.77 -9.27 0.69
CA ARG A 274 26.23 -9.79 -0.56
C ARG A 274 26.76 -8.97 -1.74
N SER A 275 27.13 -9.65 -2.82
CA SER A 275 27.55 -9.01 -4.07
C SER A 275 26.36 -8.83 -5.00
N TRP A 276 25.50 -7.85 -4.70
CA TRP A 276 24.29 -7.61 -5.46
C TRP A 276 24.55 -6.70 -6.68
N PRO A 277 24.19 -7.13 -7.91
CA PRO A 277 24.38 -6.31 -9.11
C PRO A 277 23.71 -4.93 -9.05
N ILE A 278 22.57 -4.80 -8.37
CA ILE A 278 21.82 -3.54 -8.25
C ILE A 278 22.64 -2.42 -7.58
N ASN A 279 23.66 -2.75 -6.77
CA ASN A 279 24.53 -1.77 -6.11
C ASN A 279 25.40 -0.95 -7.08
N ARG A 280 25.41 -1.28 -8.37
CA ARG A 280 26.03 -0.46 -9.42
C ARG A 280 25.11 0.65 -9.91
N VAL A 281 23.80 0.51 -9.68
CA VAL A 281 22.76 1.43 -10.13
C VAL A 281 22.28 2.27 -8.95
N VAL A 282 21.83 1.62 -7.87
CA VAL A 282 21.34 2.28 -6.67
C VAL A 282 22.53 2.59 -5.76
N THR A 283 22.91 3.86 -5.69
CA THR A 283 24.09 4.34 -4.94
C THR A 283 23.82 5.58 -4.07
N ASN A 284 22.54 5.81 -3.74
CA ASN A 284 22.06 6.97 -2.98
C ASN A 284 22.85 7.16 -1.68
N ARG A 285 23.61 8.26 -1.57
CA ARG A 285 24.48 8.51 -0.42
C ARG A 285 24.67 10.00 -0.15
N GLY A 286 25.06 10.31 1.08
CA GLY A 286 25.29 11.68 1.52
C GLY A 286 24.02 12.39 2.00
N ARG A 287 24.12 13.70 2.22
CA ARG A 287 23.04 14.46 2.90
C ARG A 287 21.77 14.63 2.06
N ASN A 288 21.89 14.50 0.74
CA ASN A 288 20.83 14.84 -0.21
C ASN A 288 20.37 13.65 -1.05
N ALA A 289 20.81 12.42 -0.74
CA ALA A 289 20.32 11.22 -1.40
C ALA A 289 20.23 10.08 -0.39
N LEU A 290 19.14 9.34 -0.45
CA LEU A 290 18.78 8.35 0.56
C LEU A 290 18.05 7.17 -0.11
N VAL A 291 18.34 5.94 0.31
CA VAL A 291 17.36 4.84 0.20
C VAL A 291 16.53 4.87 1.48
N SER A 292 15.28 5.31 1.38
CA SER A 292 14.47 5.83 2.50
C SER A 292 13.68 4.76 3.24
N ASN A 293 13.22 3.72 2.53
CA ASN A 293 12.47 2.61 3.10
C ASN A 293 12.77 1.32 2.34
N LEU A 294 12.72 0.20 3.07
CA LEU A 294 12.74 -1.16 2.56
C LEU A 294 11.47 -1.87 3.01
N SER A 295 10.91 -2.71 2.14
CA SER A 295 9.83 -3.64 2.50
C SER A 295 9.96 -4.95 1.73
N SER A 296 9.27 -5.98 2.19
CA SER A 296 9.32 -7.33 1.62
C SER A 296 7.94 -7.95 1.63
N ASP A 297 7.58 -8.64 0.55
CA ASP A 297 6.38 -9.48 0.46
C ASP A 297 6.69 -10.96 0.81
N GLY A 298 7.93 -11.24 1.22
CA GLY A 298 8.41 -12.60 1.47
C GLY A 298 9.00 -13.30 0.23
N GLY A 299 8.87 -12.74 -0.97
CA GLY A 299 9.51 -13.22 -2.19
C GLY A 299 10.63 -12.31 -2.68
N SER A 300 10.37 -11.00 -2.68
CA SER A 300 11.26 -9.96 -3.18
C SER A 300 11.49 -8.85 -2.16
N LEU A 301 12.55 -8.07 -2.36
CA LEU A 301 12.85 -6.87 -1.59
C LEU A 301 12.51 -5.64 -2.43
N TYR A 302 11.77 -4.73 -1.85
CA TYR A 302 11.40 -3.44 -2.41
C TYR A 302 12.17 -2.33 -1.71
N GLY A 303 12.45 -1.24 -2.43
CA GLY A 303 13.04 -0.05 -1.84
C GLY A 303 12.54 1.23 -2.47
N THR A 304 12.46 2.27 -1.65
CA THR A 304 12.21 3.65 -2.09
C THR A 304 13.48 4.48 -2.01
N ALA A 305 13.63 5.41 -2.94
CA ALA A 305 14.80 6.26 -3.04
C ALA A 305 14.40 7.73 -3.21
N SER A 306 15.23 8.61 -2.64
CA SER A 306 15.09 10.06 -2.64
C SER A 306 16.38 10.70 -3.14
N SER A 307 16.26 11.80 -3.89
CA SER A 307 17.40 12.55 -4.42
C SER A 307 17.10 14.04 -4.58
N TYR A 308 17.74 14.86 -3.74
CA TYR A 308 17.65 16.31 -3.79
C TYR A 308 18.88 16.92 -4.48
N GLY A 309 18.78 17.11 -5.80
CA GLY A 309 19.85 17.71 -6.60
C GLY A 309 21.08 16.80 -6.83
N VAL A 310 21.01 15.53 -6.46
CA VAL A 310 22.06 14.52 -6.69
C VAL A 310 21.72 13.72 -7.93
N ARG A 311 22.11 14.22 -9.10
CA ARG A 311 21.75 13.65 -10.41
C ARG A 311 22.30 12.24 -10.70
N SER A 312 23.19 11.72 -9.87
CA SER A 312 23.73 10.35 -9.98
C SER A 312 23.04 9.34 -9.05
N ALA A 313 22.09 9.78 -8.22
CA ALA A 313 21.33 8.93 -7.31
C ALA A 313 19.92 8.69 -7.87
N LEU A 314 19.34 7.53 -7.52
CA LEU A 314 17.99 7.18 -7.94
C LEU A 314 16.96 8.08 -7.24
N GLU A 315 15.97 8.56 -7.99
CA GLU A 315 14.72 9.11 -7.46
C GLU A 315 13.61 8.18 -7.97
N GLY A 316 12.87 7.52 -7.07
CA GLY A 316 11.89 6.50 -7.45
C GLY A 316 11.98 5.23 -6.59
N THR A 317 11.66 4.07 -7.19
CA THR A 317 11.58 2.80 -6.46
C THR A 317 12.23 1.65 -7.22
N PHE A 318 12.54 0.56 -6.52
CA PHE A 318 13.11 -0.64 -7.12
C PHE A 318 12.60 -1.91 -6.44
N ARG A 319 12.69 -3.04 -7.16
CA ARG A 319 12.46 -4.40 -6.66
C ARG A 319 13.63 -5.30 -7.06
N LEU A 320 14.00 -6.22 -6.19
CA LEU A 320 15.06 -7.19 -6.44
C LEU A 320 14.76 -8.56 -5.84
N ASP A 321 15.41 -9.57 -6.42
CA ASP A 321 15.48 -10.93 -5.87
C ASP A 321 16.49 -11.00 -4.72
N TRP A 322 16.07 -11.51 -3.56
CA TRP A 322 16.88 -11.58 -2.34
C TRP A 322 18.20 -12.35 -2.54
N ALA A 323 18.14 -13.50 -3.23
CA ALA A 323 19.26 -14.43 -3.31
C ALA A 323 20.38 -13.89 -4.20
N SER A 324 20.04 -13.44 -5.41
CA SER A 324 20.99 -12.98 -6.41
C SER A 324 21.28 -11.47 -6.35
N GLY A 325 20.37 -10.68 -5.76
CA GLY A 325 20.42 -9.22 -5.84
C GLY A 325 20.15 -8.68 -7.25
N ARG A 326 19.62 -9.52 -8.14
CA ARG A 326 19.26 -9.13 -9.50
C ARG A 326 18.10 -8.16 -9.42
N THR A 327 18.25 -7.02 -10.08
CA THR A 327 17.17 -6.06 -10.31
C THR A 327 16.03 -6.78 -11.03
N GLU A 328 14.85 -6.78 -10.42
CA GLU A 328 13.63 -7.26 -11.04
C GLU A 328 12.93 -6.14 -11.78
N TRP A 329 12.93 -4.94 -11.22
CA TRP A 329 12.64 -3.70 -11.94
C TRP A 329 13.12 -2.45 -11.19
N ILE A 330 13.21 -1.34 -11.92
CA ILE A 330 13.33 0.03 -11.39
C ILE A 330 12.19 0.86 -11.96
N ALA A 331 11.44 1.53 -11.08
CA ALA A 331 10.44 2.52 -11.47
C ALA A 331 11.08 3.91 -11.36
N ASP A 332 11.52 4.42 -12.51
CA ASP A 332 12.12 5.75 -12.64
C ASP A 332 11.03 6.83 -12.67
N CYS A 333 10.41 6.99 -11.51
CA CYS A 333 9.35 7.94 -11.23
C CYS A 333 9.92 9.09 -10.40
N HIS A 334 10.31 10.20 -11.03
CA HIS A 334 10.86 11.37 -10.36
C HIS A 334 9.88 11.96 -9.35
N GLY A 335 10.43 12.42 -8.24
CA GLY A 335 9.81 12.66 -6.95
C GLY A 335 10.27 11.62 -5.92
N ASP A 336 10.82 12.07 -4.80
CA ASP A 336 11.14 11.26 -3.62
C ASP A 336 9.98 10.31 -3.26
N ALA A 337 10.35 9.05 -2.99
CA ALA A 337 9.48 8.04 -2.43
C ALA A 337 9.87 7.76 -0.96
N TYR A 338 8.88 7.44 -0.12
CA TYR A 338 9.01 7.33 1.34
C TYR A 338 8.57 5.98 1.90
N GLY A 339 7.58 5.33 1.28
CA GLY A 339 7.11 4.01 1.68
C GLY A 339 6.63 3.20 0.48
N ILE A 340 6.74 1.89 0.57
CA ILE A 340 6.35 0.95 -0.49
C ILE A 340 5.78 -0.34 0.09
N ALA A 341 4.68 -0.84 -0.44
CA ALA A 341 4.06 -2.09 0.00
C ALA A 341 3.30 -2.77 -1.16
N ALA A 342 3.33 -4.10 -1.21
CA ALA A 342 2.65 -4.90 -2.22
C ALA A 342 1.30 -5.45 -1.72
N LEU A 343 0.34 -5.60 -2.61
CA LEU A 343 -0.95 -6.27 -2.40
C LEU A 343 -1.49 -6.77 -3.74
N ASP A 344 -1.81 -8.06 -3.82
CA ASP A 344 -2.53 -8.70 -4.93
C ASP A 344 -1.98 -8.38 -6.34
N GLY A 345 -0.65 -8.38 -6.48
CA GLY A 345 0.03 -8.11 -7.75
C GLY A 345 0.29 -6.61 -8.04
N ALA A 346 -0.23 -5.70 -7.22
CA ALA A 346 0.06 -4.27 -7.30
C ALA A 346 1.03 -3.84 -6.18
N VAL A 347 1.83 -2.81 -6.45
CA VAL A 347 2.79 -2.21 -5.52
C VAL A 347 2.44 -0.74 -5.33
N TYR A 348 2.09 -0.38 -4.10
CA TYR A 348 1.65 0.95 -3.72
C TYR A 348 2.82 1.74 -3.14
N VAL A 349 2.94 3.00 -3.54
CA VAL A 349 4.03 3.88 -3.13
C VAL A 349 3.46 5.14 -2.47
N ALA A 350 4.03 5.51 -1.32
CA ALA A 350 3.87 6.82 -0.71
C ALA A 350 5.06 7.70 -1.12
N GLY A 351 4.80 8.88 -1.64
CA GLY A 351 5.85 9.77 -2.14
C GLY A 351 5.29 11.09 -2.66
N HIS A 352 5.93 11.65 -3.68
CA HIS A 352 5.41 12.81 -4.41
C HIS A 352 5.82 12.79 -5.90
N SER A 353 5.60 11.68 -6.58
CA SER A 353 6.02 11.52 -7.97
C SER A 353 5.38 12.58 -8.89
N TYR A 354 6.17 13.23 -9.73
CA TYR A 354 5.70 14.24 -10.69
C TYR A 354 6.04 13.90 -12.15
N TYR A 355 6.76 12.80 -12.38
CA TYR A 355 7.06 12.28 -13.70
C TYR A 355 7.37 10.78 -13.61
N CYS A 356 6.74 9.97 -14.45
CA CYS A 356 7.00 8.54 -14.62
C CYS A 356 7.14 8.17 -16.11
N GLY A 357 7.44 9.15 -16.98
CA GLY A 357 7.45 8.93 -18.43
C GLY A 357 8.50 7.91 -18.89
N ASN A 358 9.57 7.69 -18.10
CA ASN A 358 10.60 6.69 -18.42
C ASN A 358 10.09 5.25 -18.35
N ILE A 359 8.94 5.02 -17.72
CA ILE A 359 8.26 3.72 -17.66
C ILE A 359 6.91 3.73 -18.38
N GLY A 360 6.68 4.72 -19.27
CA GLY A 360 5.40 4.89 -19.99
C GLY A 360 4.28 5.50 -19.15
N GLY A 361 4.59 6.01 -17.95
CA GLY A 361 3.63 6.60 -17.03
C GLY A 361 3.39 8.11 -17.23
N MET A 362 2.92 8.76 -16.17
CA MET A 362 2.55 10.19 -16.17
C MET A 362 3.69 11.08 -16.68
N PRO A 363 3.44 11.98 -17.65
CA PRO A 363 4.40 12.97 -18.09
C PRO A 363 4.52 14.13 -17.10
N LYS A 364 5.61 14.88 -17.19
CA LYS A 364 5.81 16.07 -16.38
C LYS A 364 4.87 17.17 -16.87
N SER A 365 4.15 17.80 -15.95
CA SER A 365 3.22 18.90 -16.26
C SER A 365 3.77 20.28 -15.86
N SER A 366 3.15 21.34 -16.39
CA SER A 366 3.38 22.73 -15.98
C SER A 366 2.02 23.42 -15.74
N PRO A 367 1.66 23.79 -14.49
CA PRO A 367 2.42 23.56 -13.24
C PRO A 367 2.60 22.08 -12.91
N ILE A 368 3.57 21.78 -12.04
CA ILE A 368 3.85 20.40 -11.62
C ILE A 368 2.65 19.80 -10.88
N ASN A 369 2.20 18.63 -11.32
CA ASN A 369 1.17 17.84 -10.69
C ASN A 369 1.82 16.69 -9.90
N TYR A 370 1.86 16.83 -8.58
CA TYR A 370 2.45 15.82 -7.69
C TYR A 370 1.43 14.71 -7.37
N ARG A 371 1.77 13.47 -7.72
CA ARG A 371 1.05 12.26 -7.32
C ARG A 371 1.71 11.67 -6.09
N ARG A 372 1.01 11.80 -4.96
CA ARG A 372 1.52 11.41 -3.65
C ARG A 372 1.21 9.97 -3.24
N GLY A 373 0.25 9.37 -3.94
CA GLY A 373 0.07 7.92 -4.02
C GLY A 373 0.12 7.52 -5.49
N ILE A 374 0.88 6.48 -5.80
CA ILE A 374 0.87 5.79 -7.09
C ILE A 374 0.86 4.28 -6.87
N ALA A 375 0.39 3.54 -7.87
CA ALA A 375 0.50 2.09 -7.93
C ALA A 375 1.32 1.66 -9.14
N LEU A 376 2.05 0.55 -8.99
CA LEU A 376 2.91 -0.07 -9.99
C LEU A 376 2.54 -1.54 -10.13
N SER A 377 2.76 -2.16 -11.29
CA SER A 377 2.71 -3.62 -11.39
C SER A 377 3.84 -4.25 -10.58
N GLU A 378 3.55 -5.33 -9.87
CA GLU A 378 4.57 -6.05 -9.09
C GLU A 378 5.61 -6.70 -10.00
N GLN A 379 5.19 -7.17 -11.18
CA GLN A 379 6.09 -7.72 -12.19
C GLN A 379 6.56 -6.64 -13.17
N ALA A 380 7.76 -6.85 -13.72
CA ALA A 380 8.25 -6.06 -14.83
C ALA A 380 7.44 -6.35 -16.10
N THR A 381 7.03 -5.30 -16.78
CA THR A 381 6.21 -5.34 -18.00
C THR A 381 6.87 -4.63 -19.17
N GLY A 382 7.94 -3.88 -18.90
CA GLY A 382 8.64 -3.09 -19.89
C GLY A 382 10.12 -2.91 -19.57
N VAL A 383 10.71 -1.95 -20.27
CA VAL A 383 12.10 -1.55 -20.12
C VAL A 383 12.13 -0.03 -20.01
N ALA A 384 12.84 0.48 -19.02
CA ALA A 384 12.96 1.92 -18.80
C ALA A 384 13.63 2.61 -20.00
N THR A 385 13.13 3.79 -20.39
CA THR A 385 13.72 4.64 -21.43
C THR A 385 14.75 5.61 -20.85
N ALA A 386 15.47 6.31 -21.73
CA ALA A 386 16.47 7.28 -21.32
C ALA A 386 15.84 8.49 -20.63
N ASP A 387 16.40 8.87 -19.47
CA ASP A 387 15.96 10.04 -18.75
C ASP A 387 16.17 11.34 -19.56
N PRO A 388 15.12 12.16 -19.75
CA PRO A 388 15.21 13.41 -20.51
C PRO A 388 15.57 14.63 -19.66
N TYR A 389 15.70 14.51 -18.33
CA TYR A 389 15.85 15.65 -17.40
C TYR A 389 17.20 15.74 -16.70
N GLY A 390 18.13 14.83 -17.01
CA GLY A 390 19.48 14.77 -16.47
C GLY A 390 19.57 14.16 -15.07
N TYR A 391 18.63 13.30 -14.69
CA TYR A 391 18.70 12.43 -13.51
C TYR A 391 19.54 11.17 -13.82
N LEU A 392 19.61 10.26 -12.85
CA LEU A 392 20.26 8.96 -13.06
C LEU A 392 19.55 8.24 -14.20
N ASN A 393 20.27 8.00 -15.30
CA ASN A 393 19.70 7.28 -16.43
C ASN A 393 19.74 5.77 -16.17
N VAL A 394 18.55 5.16 -16.04
CA VAL A 394 18.38 3.71 -15.85
C VAL A 394 17.87 3.00 -17.10
N ALA A 395 18.01 3.61 -18.28
CA ALA A 395 17.60 3.00 -19.54
C ALA A 395 18.12 1.57 -19.72
N GLY A 396 17.26 0.68 -20.20
CA GLY A 396 17.58 -0.73 -20.39
C GLY A 396 17.35 -1.61 -19.16
N GLN A 397 17.10 -1.03 -17.98
CA GLN A 397 16.64 -1.79 -16.82
C GLN A 397 15.19 -2.23 -17.02
N PRO A 398 14.78 -3.42 -16.53
CA PRO A 398 13.37 -3.78 -16.48
C PRO A 398 12.56 -2.74 -15.71
N SER A 399 11.34 -2.45 -16.15
CA SER A 399 10.44 -1.48 -15.51
C SER A 399 9.06 -2.08 -15.27
N PRO A 400 8.35 -1.65 -14.20
CA PRO A 400 6.94 -1.97 -14.04
C PRO A 400 6.06 -1.04 -14.89
N THR A 401 4.78 -1.36 -15.01
CA THR A 401 3.75 -0.45 -15.52
C THR A 401 3.26 0.43 -14.38
N GLN A 402 3.07 1.73 -14.61
CA GLN A 402 2.30 2.58 -13.69
C GLN A 402 0.81 2.26 -13.84
N LEU A 403 0.19 1.72 -12.78
CA LEU A 403 -1.22 1.32 -12.77
C LEU A 403 -2.13 2.54 -12.54
N VAL A 404 -3.37 2.47 -13.03
CA VAL A 404 -4.37 3.51 -12.81
C VAL A 404 -4.85 3.47 -11.36
N TRP A 405 -4.20 4.27 -10.51
CA TRP A 405 -4.61 4.52 -9.14
C TRP A 405 -4.00 5.85 -8.65
N TYR A 406 -4.84 6.88 -8.50
CA TYR A 406 -4.40 8.27 -8.29
C TYR A 406 -5.20 9.04 -7.23
N PRO A 407 -5.31 8.55 -5.99
CA PRO A 407 -5.89 9.37 -4.92
C PRO A 407 -5.08 10.67 -4.75
N ASP A 408 -5.78 11.77 -4.52
CA ASP A 408 -5.15 13.09 -4.40
C ASP A 408 -4.96 13.48 -2.92
N PHE A 409 -3.80 13.12 -2.36
CA PHE A 409 -3.42 13.59 -1.02
C PHE A 409 -2.98 15.06 -1.11
N ALA A 410 -3.62 15.94 -0.33
CA ALA A 410 -3.15 17.32 -0.22
C ALA A 410 -1.82 17.38 0.55
N PRO A 411 -0.91 18.31 0.20
CA PRO A 411 0.30 18.52 0.99
C PRO A 411 -0.05 19.01 2.40
N GLY A 412 0.54 18.38 3.41
CA GLY A 412 0.47 18.83 4.80
C GLY A 412 1.36 20.03 5.09
N SER A 413 1.22 20.57 6.30
CA SER A 413 2.08 21.66 6.80
C SER A 413 2.68 21.36 8.17
N VAL A 414 2.47 20.15 8.71
CA VAL A 414 2.94 19.75 10.03
C VAL A 414 4.46 19.64 10.00
N THR A 415 4.98 18.94 8.99
CA THR A 415 6.38 19.00 8.59
C THR A 415 6.54 20.16 7.62
N SER A 416 7.61 20.94 7.75
CA SER A 416 7.91 22.02 6.80
C SER A 416 8.21 21.54 5.37
N LEU A 417 8.14 20.23 5.12
CA LEU A 417 8.47 19.56 3.87
C LEU A 417 7.29 19.46 2.90
N LYS A 418 6.04 19.54 3.36
CA LYS A 418 4.82 19.53 2.52
C LYS A 418 4.65 18.27 1.65
N GLN A 419 4.87 17.09 2.24
CA GLN A 419 4.95 15.82 1.49
C GLN A 419 3.61 15.11 1.35
N GLY A 420 2.71 15.22 2.32
CA GLY A 420 1.44 14.48 2.34
C GLY A 420 1.63 13.13 3.05
N PRO A 421 1.59 11.98 2.36
CA PRO A 421 1.87 10.67 2.98
C PRO A 421 3.37 10.40 3.15
N TRP A 422 3.70 9.66 4.21
CA TRP A 422 5.05 9.21 4.55
C TRP A 422 5.18 7.68 4.56
N SER A 423 4.10 6.96 4.84
CA SER A 423 4.08 5.51 4.85
C SER A 423 2.87 4.93 4.14
N VAL A 424 3.05 3.72 3.62
CA VAL A 424 2.00 2.84 3.12
C VAL A 424 2.21 1.46 3.72
N ALA A 425 1.12 0.79 4.10
CA ALA A 425 1.12 -0.60 4.54
C ALA A 425 -0.09 -1.33 3.94
N THR A 426 -0.02 -2.65 3.88
CA THR A 426 -1.07 -3.50 3.31
C THR A 426 -1.46 -4.62 4.28
N GLY A 427 -2.69 -5.11 4.17
CA GLY A 427 -3.15 -6.26 4.93
C GLY A 427 -4.64 -6.51 4.75
N SER A 428 -5.04 -7.78 4.73
CA SER A 428 -6.45 -8.19 4.65
C SER A 428 -7.24 -7.55 3.48
N GLY A 429 -6.59 -7.32 2.32
CA GLY A 429 -7.21 -6.68 1.15
C GLY A 429 -7.26 -5.14 1.20
N TYR A 430 -6.71 -4.52 2.24
CA TYR A 430 -6.64 -3.06 2.38
C TYR A 430 -5.24 -2.53 2.10
N VAL A 431 -5.21 -1.30 1.61
CA VAL A 431 -4.03 -0.44 1.57
C VAL A 431 -4.28 0.74 2.49
N VAL A 432 -3.36 1.00 3.41
CA VAL A 432 -3.45 2.12 4.37
C VAL A 432 -2.29 3.08 4.17
N TYR A 433 -2.60 4.38 4.26
CA TYR A 433 -1.65 5.47 4.13
C TYR A 433 -1.64 6.32 5.40
N ALA A 434 -0.46 6.76 5.79
CA ALA A 434 -0.26 7.66 6.92
C ALA A 434 0.68 8.81 6.56
N GLY A 435 0.43 9.97 7.14
CA GLY A 435 1.24 11.16 6.90
C GLY A 435 0.74 12.40 7.61
N GLU A 436 0.88 13.53 6.93
CA GLU A 436 0.50 14.88 7.37
C GLU A 436 -0.57 15.54 6.47
N PHE A 437 -1.12 14.79 5.51
CA PHE A 437 -2.09 15.31 4.56
C PHE A 437 -3.39 15.75 5.27
N PRO A 438 -3.98 16.91 4.92
CA PRO A 438 -5.24 17.37 5.52
C PRO A 438 -6.49 16.82 4.80
N THR A 439 -6.35 16.44 3.53
CA THR A 439 -7.45 15.94 2.70
C THR A 439 -6.98 14.81 1.78
N VAL A 440 -7.93 13.98 1.36
CA VAL A 440 -7.77 13.00 0.29
C VAL A 440 -8.87 13.24 -0.74
N SER A 441 -8.50 13.45 -2.01
CA SER A 441 -9.42 13.74 -3.12
C SER A 441 -10.36 14.90 -2.83
N GLY A 442 -9.86 15.93 -2.12
CA GLY A 442 -10.62 17.12 -1.72
C GLY A 442 -11.52 16.93 -0.50
N VAL A 443 -11.65 15.72 0.05
CA VAL A 443 -12.45 15.44 1.25
C VAL A 443 -11.58 15.56 2.51
N PRO A 444 -12.03 16.26 3.57
CA PRO A 444 -11.33 16.31 4.85
C PRO A 444 -11.07 14.91 5.41
N GLN A 445 -9.78 14.56 5.52
CA GLN A 445 -9.30 13.29 6.05
C GLN A 445 -7.85 13.49 6.45
N GLN A 446 -7.61 13.77 7.74
CA GLN A 446 -6.29 14.19 8.20
C GLN A 446 -5.41 13.02 8.63
N GLY A 447 -4.27 12.87 7.96
CA GLY A 447 -3.11 12.09 8.38
C GLY A 447 -3.23 10.58 8.26
N LEU A 448 -4.43 10.00 8.16
CA LEU A 448 -4.67 8.56 7.99
C LEU A 448 -5.73 8.32 6.93
N ALA A 449 -5.51 7.34 6.05
CA ALA A 449 -6.46 6.95 5.00
C ALA A 449 -6.40 5.44 4.77
N ARG A 450 -7.51 4.86 4.34
CA ARG A 450 -7.60 3.44 3.98
C ARG A 450 -8.39 3.26 2.70
N PHE A 451 -7.98 2.29 1.90
CA PHE A 451 -8.54 1.94 0.60
C PHE A 451 -8.68 0.42 0.53
N THR A 452 -9.66 -0.07 -0.21
CA THR A 452 -9.89 -1.49 -0.46
C THR A 452 -10.32 -1.69 -1.91
N SER A 453 -10.43 -2.93 -2.38
CA SER A 453 -10.88 -3.24 -3.74
C SER A 453 -12.17 -2.49 -4.09
N ALA A 454 -12.19 -1.93 -5.29
CA ALA A 454 -13.34 -1.23 -5.83
C ALA A 454 -14.60 -2.13 -5.83
N GLY A 455 -15.78 -1.53 -5.65
CA GLY A 455 -17.04 -2.26 -5.44
C GLY A 455 -17.25 -2.84 -4.03
N THR A 456 -16.23 -2.89 -3.18
CA THR A 456 -16.35 -3.27 -1.76
C THR A 456 -16.41 -2.00 -0.90
N GLU A 457 -17.40 -1.91 0.00
CA GLU A 457 -17.57 -0.80 0.98
C GLU A 457 -17.67 0.63 0.39
N GLY A 458 -17.87 0.79 -0.93
CA GLY A 458 -18.00 2.10 -1.58
C GLY A 458 -16.68 2.85 -1.82
N SER A 459 -15.53 2.15 -1.81
CA SER A 459 -14.24 2.71 -2.21
C SER A 459 -14.15 2.75 -3.75
N THR A 460 -14.91 3.64 -4.39
CA THR A 460 -14.91 3.78 -5.87
C THR A 460 -14.96 5.25 -6.24
N THR A 461 -14.25 5.67 -7.29
CA THR A 461 -14.40 7.02 -7.87
C THR A 461 -15.20 6.98 -9.16
N ALA A 462 -16.03 8.00 -9.38
CA ALA A 462 -16.72 8.16 -10.65
C ALA A 462 -15.84 8.89 -11.67
N PRO A 463 -16.07 8.72 -12.99
CA PRO A 463 -15.23 9.37 -13.99
C PRO A 463 -15.22 10.89 -13.84
N ALA A 464 -14.04 11.50 -13.95
CA ALA A 464 -13.79 12.81 -13.37
C ALA A 464 -14.44 13.99 -14.11
N VAL A 465 -14.71 13.86 -15.42
CA VAL A 465 -15.22 14.96 -16.25
C VAL A 465 -16.73 14.81 -16.46
N SER A 466 -17.49 15.85 -16.15
CA SER A 466 -18.97 15.82 -16.24
C SER A 466 -19.55 17.18 -16.68
N LYS A 467 -20.86 17.18 -16.96
CA LYS A 467 -21.67 18.36 -17.29
C LYS A 467 -21.05 19.15 -18.46
N GLY A 468 -21.04 20.47 -18.39
CA GLY A 468 -20.53 21.37 -19.43
C GLY A 468 -19.05 21.21 -19.76
N ARG A 469 -18.27 20.46 -18.95
CA ARG A 469 -16.87 20.11 -19.27
C ARG A 469 -16.77 18.85 -20.12
N PHE A 470 -17.87 18.14 -20.33
CA PHE A 470 -17.93 16.88 -21.06
C PHE A 470 -19.09 16.89 -22.06
N VAL A 471 -18.98 17.73 -23.09
CA VAL A 471 -20.01 17.88 -24.14
C VAL A 471 -19.43 17.44 -25.47
N PRO A 472 -20.08 16.53 -26.22
CA PRO A 472 -19.62 16.18 -27.56
C PRO A 472 -19.85 17.36 -28.50
N THR A 473 -18.99 17.49 -29.51
CA THR A 473 -19.31 18.32 -30.68
C THR A 473 -20.16 17.51 -31.64
N ALA A 474 -21.24 18.09 -32.17
CA ALA A 474 -22.13 17.44 -33.13
C ALA A 474 -22.16 18.22 -34.44
N ARG A 475 -22.02 17.53 -35.58
CA ARG A 475 -22.06 18.13 -36.92
C ARG A 475 -22.89 17.26 -37.85
N ALA A 476 -23.89 17.85 -38.50
CA ALA A 476 -24.61 17.18 -39.57
C ALA A 476 -23.70 17.07 -40.81
N GLU A 477 -23.62 15.89 -41.42
CA GLU A 477 -22.76 15.60 -42.59
C GLU A 477 -23.57 15.38 -43.89
N GLY A 478 -24.84 15.82 -43.93
CA GLY A 478 -25.77 15.52 -45.03
C GLY A 478 -26.23 14.05 -45.03
N PHE A 479 -27.35 13.76 -45.72
CA PHE A 479 -27.93 12.42 -45.85
C PHE A 479 -28.29 11.74 -44.51
N GLY A 480 -28.88 12.47 -43.56
CA GLY A 480 -29.32 11.88 -42.28
C GLY A 480 -28.17 11.34 -41.43
N ARG A 481 -27.01 12.01 -41.45
CA ARG A 481 -25.82 11.63 -40.69
C ARG A 481 -25.41 12.74 -39.74
N VAL A 482 -25.06 12.36 -38.52
CA VAL A 482 -24.47 13.25 -37.52
C VAL A 482 -23.16 12.67 -37.05
N ARG A 483 -22.07 13.41 -37.24
CA ARG A 483 -20.78 13.09 -36.65
C ARG A 483 -20.68 13.71 -35.27
N LEU A 484 -20.19 12.92 -34.33
CA LEU A 484 -19.92 13.29 -32.95
C LEU A 484 -18.43 13.10 -32.66
N ASP A 485 -17.79 14.12 -32.11
CA ASP A 485 -16.41 14.06 -31.64
C ASP A 485 -16.34 14.53 -30.17
N TRP A 486 -15.58 13.83 -29.33
CA TRP A 486 -15.32 14.19 -27.93
C TRP A 486 -13.94 13.73 -27.48
N THR A 487 -13.43 14.24 -26.36
CA THR A 487 -12.23 13.71 -25.71
C THR A 487 -12.65 12.66 -24.69
N ALA A 488 -11.97 11.52 -24.63
CA ALA A 488 -12.22 10.49 -23.61
C ALA A 488 -12.24 11.10 -22.19
N ASN A 489 -13.08 10.55 -21.32
CA ASN A 489 -13.06 10.83 -19.89
C ASN A 489 -11.82 10.16 -19.25
N TYR A 490 -11.69 10.21 -17.92
CA TYR A 490 -10.72 9.41 -17.18
C TYR A 490 -11.26 9.15 -15.78
N ASP A 491 -10.73 8.12 -15.13
CA ASP A 491 -11.00 7.80 -13.73
C ASP A 491 -9.69 7.77 -12.93
N LEU A 492 -9.80 7.83 -11.60
CA LEU A 492 -8.67 7.76 -10.69
C LEU A 492 -8.30 6.33 -10.33
N ASP A 493 -9.20 5.35 -10.47
CA ASP A 493 -8.94 3.92 -10.19
C ASP A 493 -9.35 2.98 -11.33
N SER A 494 -9.91 3.51 -12.42
CA SER A 494 -10.37 2.72 -13.57
C SER A 494 -9.78 3.22 -14.90
N GLU A 495 -9.02 2.37 -15.59
CA GLU A 495 -8.44 2.71 -16.90
C GLU A 495 -9.47 2.64 -18.03
N ARG A 496 -10.29 1.58 -18.05
CA ARG A 496 -11.22 1.26 -19.14
C ARG A 496 -12.62 1.75 -18.82
N LEU A 497 -13.10 2.70 -19.61
CA LEU A 497 -14.41 3.33 -19.42
C LEU A 497 -15.36 3.00 -20.58
N ARG A 498 -16.64 2.76 -20.26
CA ARG A 498 -17.71 2.58 -21.22
C ARG A 498 -18.37 3.91 -21.55
N TYR A 499 -18.64 4.15 -22.82
CA TYR A 499 -19.30 5.33 -23.37
C TYR A 499 -20.58 4.92 -24.08
N ASP A 500 -21.69 5.55 -23.72
CA ASP A 500 -22.94 5.47 -24.47
C ASP A 500 -23.31 6.85 -25.03
N VAL A 501 -23.61 6.91 -26.32
CA VAL A 501 -24.10 8.11 -27.00
C VAL A 501 -25.62 8.10 -26.99
N ILE A 502 -26.22 9.07 -26.32
CA ILE A 502 -27.66 9.17 -26.13
C ILE A 502 -28.23 10.23 -27.07
N ARG A 503 -29.10 9.80 -27.99
CA ARG A 503 -29.88 10.68 -28.88
C ARG A 503 -31.27 10.92 -28.31
N ASP A 504 -31.71 12.19 -28.33
CA ASP A 504 -33.05 12.67 -27.96
C ASP A 504 -33.56 12.18 -26.60
N GLY A 505 -32.64 11.89 -25.69
CA GLY A 505 -32.95 11.43 -24.33
C GLY A 505 -33.27 9.94 -24.20
N ASN A 506 -33.18 9.13 -25.27
CA ASN A 506 -33.42 7.69 -25.19
C ASN A 506 -32.24 6.95 -24.51
N ARG A 507 -32.33 6.77 -23.19
CA ARG A 507 -31.27 6.13 -22.39
C ARG A 507 -31.21 4.61 -22.50
N ASN A 508 -32.27 4.00 -23.04
CA ASN A 508 -32.41 2.54 -23.11
C ASN A 508 -31.91 1.96 -24.43
N ALA A 509 -31.81 2.80 -25.47
CA ALA A 509 -31.21 2.44 -26.75
C ALA A 509 -30.22 3.53 -27.18
N PRO A 510 -28.99 3.52 -26.63
CA PRO A 510 -27.91 4.36 -27.12
C PRO A 510 -27.73 4.16 -28.63
N VAL A 511 -27.46 5.24 -29.37
CA VAL A 511 -27.17 5.15 -30.80
C VAL A 511 -25.76 4.57 -31.05
N PHE A 512 -24.92 4.60 -30.02
CA PHE A 512 -23.59 3.99 -30.04
C PHE A 512 -23.14 3.64 -28.62
N THR A 513 -22.41 2.53 -28.50
CA THR A 513 -21.74 2.10 -27.27
C THR A 513 -20.32 1.63 -27.61
N THR A 514 -19.32 2.07 -26.85
CA THR A 514 -17.93 1.60 -26.97
C THR A 514 -17.23 1.67 -25.63
N GLU A 515 -16.11 0.96 -25.51
CA GLU A 515 -15.15 1.16 -24.42
C GLU A 515 -13.92 1.91 -24.93
N MET A 516 -13.21 2.59 -24.02
CA MET A 516 -11.93 3.23 -24.29
C MET A 516 -11.08 3.24 -23.02
N SER A 517 -9.81 2.87 -23.15
CA SER A 517 -8.81 3.05 -22.10
C SER A 517 -8.31 4.50 -22.08
N SER A 518 -8.14 5.06 -20.90
CA SER A 518 -7.71 6.44 -20.72
C SER A 518 -7.13 6.65 -19.33
N THR A 519 -6.23 7.63 -19.22
CA THR A 519 -5.70 8.13 -17.94
C THR A 519 -5.94 9.63 -17.86
N PHE A 520 -5.63 10.27 -16.72
CA PHE A 520 -5.79 11.73 -16.64
C PHE A 520 -4.81 12.50 -17.54
N TRP A 521 -3.73 11.88 -18.02
CA TRP A 521 -2.74 12.51 -18.91
C TRP A 521 -2.84 12.05 -20.36
N ASP A 522 -3.39 10.87 -20.62
CA ASP A 522 -3.63 10.35 -21.96
C ASP A 522 -5.14 10.11 -22.15
N ARG A 523 -5.78 11.03 -22.87
CA ARG A 523 -7.22 11.05 -23.10
C ARG A 523 -7.49 11.05 -24.60
N PRO A 524 -7.63 9.88 -25.23
CA PRO A 524 -7.81 9.76 -26.67
C PRO A 524 -8.99 10.58 -27.21
N GLY A 525 -8.83 11.10 -28.43
CA GLY A 525 -9.94 11.69 -29.18
C GLY A 525 -10.88 10.58 -29.67
N MET A 526 -12.16 10.71 -29.34
CA MET A 526 -13.23 9.78 -29.69
C MET A 526 -14.09 10.36 -30.82
N LYS A 527 -14.57 9.49 -31.71
CA LYS A 527 -15.40 9.85 -32.85
C LYS A 527 -16.40 8.76 -33.17
N VAL A 528 -17.65 9.14 -33.45
CA VAL A 528 -18.66 8.27 -34.05
C VAL A 528 -19.49 9.01 -35.08
N THR A 529 -20.08 8.29 -36.02
CA THR A 529 -21.13 8.81 -36.92
C THR A 529 -22.44 8.07 -36.63
N ASP A 530 -23.46 8.81 -36.19
CA ASP A 530 -24.84 8.34 -36.17
C ASP A 530 -25.44 8.46 -37.57
N THR A 531 -26.19 7.45 -38.00
CA THR A 531 -26.72 7.32 -39.37
C THR A 531 -28.21 7.03 -39.34
N GLY A 532 -28.93 7.38 -40.42
CA GLY A 532 -30.39 7.23 -40.46
C GLY A 532 -31.11 8.21 -39.53
N VAL A 533 -30.49 9.36 -39.26
CA VAL A 533 -31.07 10.44 -38.46
C VAL A 533 -32.10 11.18 -39.32
N SER A 534 -33.31 11.37 -38.78
CA SER A 534 -34.38 12.11 -39.47
C SER A 534 -34.00 13.58 -39.65
N ALA A 535 -34.63 14.26 -40.62
CA ALA A 535 -34.53 15.71 -40.71
C ALA A 535 -35.18 16.37 -39.48
N GLY A 536 -34.55 17.42 -38.95
CA GLY A 536 -35.01 18.14 -37.76
C GLY A 536 -33.94 18.41 -36.72
N GLU A 537 -34.37 18.95 -35.58
CA GLU A 537 -33.50 19.18 -34.43
C GLU A 537 -33.29 17.87 -33.65
N HIS A 538 -32.03 17.54 -33.39
CA HIS A 538 -31.64 16.39 -32.57
C HIS A 538 -30.70 16.81 -31.45
N ARG A 539 -30.81 16.12 -30.31
CA ARG A 539 -30.01 16.37 -29.11
C ARG A 539 -29.15 15.16 -28.78
N TYR A 540 -27.88 15.39 -28.50
CA TYR A 540 -26.93 14.36 -28.13
C TYR A 540 -26.29 14.65 -26.78
N ARG A 541 -26.05 13.60 -25.99
CA ARG A 541 -25.21 13.68 -24.79
C ARG A 541 -24.50 12.36 -24.54
N LEU A 542 -23.42 12.42 -23.77
CA LEU A 542 -22.61 11.26 -23.42
C LEU A 542 -22.98 10.76 -22.02
N ARG A 543 -23.09 9.43 -21.87
CA ARG A 543 -23.07 8.71 -20.59
C ARG A 543 -21.74 7.96 -20.51
N VAL A 544 -21.00 8.12 -19.43
CA VAL A 544 -19.78 7.34 -19.17
C VAL A 544 -19.97 6.54 -17.91
N THR A 545 -19.55 5.29 -17.96
CA THR A 545 -19.65 4.32 -16.86
C THR A 545 -18.31 3.64 -16.67
N ASP A 546 -17.84 3.58 -15.43
CA ASP A 546 -16.68 2.80 -15.05
C ASP A 546 -17.07 1.32 -14.78
N PRO A 547 -16.11 0.41 -14.58
CA PRO A 547 -16.40 -0.99 -14.24
C PRO A 547 -17.15 -1.17 -12.92
N ASP A 548 -17.00 -0.25 -11.97
CA ASP A 548 -17.70 -0.29 -10.68
C ASP A 548 -19.17 0.16 -10.76
N GLY A 549 -19.62 0.61 -11.93
CA GLY A 549 -20.98 1.04 -12.20
C GLY A 549 -21.25 2.51 -11.84
N ASN A 550 -20.26 3.32 -11.48
CA ASN A 550 -20.45 4.75 -11.33
C ASN A 550 -20.71 5.39 -12.69
N VAL A 551 -21.60 6.37 -12.70
CA VAL A 551 -22.05 7.00 -13.95
C VAL A 551 -21.89 8.51 -13.87
N VAL A 552 -21.28 9.07 -14.91
CA VAL A 552 -21.30 10.51 -15.16
C VAL A 552 -21.93 10.86 -16.49
N TRP A 553 -22.51 12.06 -16.54
CA TRP A 553 -23.22 12.58 -17.70
C TRP A 553 -22.58 13.87 -18.19
N GLY A 554 -22.47 13.97 -19.51
CA GLY A 554 -22.23 15.21 -20.20
C GLY A 554 -23.47 16.09 -20.33
N ASP A 555 -23.26 17.39 -20.52
CA ASP A 555 -24.34 18.27 -20.97
C ASP A 555 -24.71 17.97 -22.43
N THR A 556 -25.86 18.49 -22.84
CA THR A 556 -26.45 18.19 -24.15
C THR A 556 -25.95 19.15 -25.22
N VAL A 557 -25.67 18.64 -26.41
CA VAL A 557 -25.45 19.42 -27.64
C VAL A 557 -26.64 19.23 -28.58
N THR A 558 -27.01 20.30 -29.28
CA THR A 558 -28.09 20.27 -30.28
C THR A 558 -27.52 20.42 -31.69
N VAL A 559 -28.08 19.70 -32.66
CA VAL A 559 -27.71 19.77 -34.07
C VAL A 559 -28.96 19.73 -34.95
N MET A 560 -28.97 20.53 -36.01
CA MET A 560 -29.99 20.48 -37.07
C MET A 560 -29.53 19.55 -38.19
N VAL A 561 -30.37 18.58 -38.54
CA VAL A 561 -30.18 17.66 -39.67
C VAL A 561 -31.11 18.06 -40.80
N TRP A 562 -30.56 18.14 -42.01
CA TRP A 562 -31.26 18.58 -43.22
C TRP A 562 -31.45 17.43 -44.20
#